data_AF-A0A2R5L3Y3-F1
#
_entry.id   AF-A0A2R5L3Y3-F1
#
_cell.length_a   1.000
_cell.length_b   1.000
_cell.length_c   1.000
_cell.angle_alpha   90.00
_cell.angle_beta   90.00
_cell.angle_gamma   90.00
#
_symmetry.space_group_name_H-M   'P 1'
#
loop_
_entity.id
_entity.type
_entity.pdbx_description
1 polymer ?
#
loop_
_entity_poly.entity_id
_entity_poly.type
_entity_poly.pdbx_seq_one_letter_code
_entity_poly.pdbx_strand_id
1 'polypeptide(L)'
;YEDLFLFVLRDESRMDDIKREFFEYAVCPAPQVDISPIQFWTARWSTWPLLSLCALSILAILVSRANVERAFSKLRVINRKERAAMTDANMMMYACIYYNKR
;
A
#
# COMPACT_ATOMS: atom_id res chain seq x y z
N TYR A 1 10.61 0.04 12.99
CA TYR A 1 10.20 -0.80 11.83
C TYR A 1 9.37 -2.00 12.27
N GLU A 2 9.60 -2.54 13.47
CA GLU A 2 8.79 -3.64 14.02
C GLU A 2 7.28 -3.33 14.06
N ASP A 3 6.88 -2.12 14.48
CA ASP A 3 5.46 -1.71 14.48
C ASP A 3 4.79 -1.78 13.11
N LEU A 4 5.54 -1.51 12.04
CA LEU A 4 5.03 -1.55 10.67
C LEU A 4 4.81 -2.99 10.21
N PHE A 5 5.71 -3.90 10.58
CA PHE A 5 5.59 -5.31 10.28
C PHE A 5 4.49 -5.98 11.12
N LEU A 6 4.35 -5.61 12.39
CA LEU A 6 3.23 -6.03 13.24
C LEU A 6 1.88 -5.56 12.70
N PHE A 7 1.82 -4.31 12.20
CA PHE A 7 0.61 -3.78 11.58
C PHE A 7 0.16 -4.62 10.38
N VAL A 8 1.09 -5.12 9.57
CA VAL A 8 0.78 -5.94 8.40
C VAL A 8 0.50 -7.40 8.77
N LEU A 9 1.36 -8.03 9.59
CA LEU A 9 1.22 -9.45 9.91
C LEU A 9 0.14 -9.76 10.93
N ARG A 10 -0.14 -8.83 11.86
CA ARG A 10 -1.05 -9.02 12.99
C ARG A 10 -0.71 -10.24 13.85
N ASP A 11 0.56 -10.66 13.82
CA ASP A 11 1.07 -11.86 14.50
C ASP A 11 2.51 -11.62 14.95
N GLU A 12 2.71 -11.55 16.26
CA GLU A 12 4.02 -11.33 16.89
C GLU A 12 4.93 -12.56 16.80
N SER A 13 4.37 -13.77 16.71
CA SER A 13 5.15 -15.02 16.71
C SER A 13 6.04 -15.16 15.47
N ARG A 14 5.73 -14.42 14.40
CA ARG A 14 6.44 -14.44 13.11
C ARG A 14 7.47 -13.32 12.97
N MET A 15 7.68 -12.53 14.02
CA MET A 15 8.61 -11.39 13.98
C MET A 15 10.06 -11.83 13.82
N ASP A 16 10.44 -12.94 14.46
CA ASP A 16 11.80 -13.49 14.35
C ASP A 16 12.08 -14.01 12.93
N ASP A 17 11.08 -14.60 12.27
CA ASP A 17 11.19 -15.01 10.87
C ASP A 17 11.36 -13.81 9.93
N ILE A 18 10.63 -12.72 10.14
CA ILE A 18 10.83 -11.47 9.37
C ILE A 18 12.24 -10.93 9.59
N LYS A 19 12.70 -10.88 10.85
CA LYS A 19 14.05 -10.38 11.17
C LYS A 19 15.10 -11.16 10.41
N ARG A 20 14.99 -12.50 10.40
CA ARG A 20 15.86 -13.38 9.62
C ARG A 20 15.83 -13.03 8.12
N GLU A 21 14.66 -12.99 7.50
CA GLU A 21 14.51 -12.65 6.08
C GLU A 21 15.05 -11.24 5.76
N PHE A 22 14.84 -10.28 6.67
CA PHE A 22 15.33 -8.91 6.52
C PHE A 22 16.87 -8.83 6.58
N PHE A 23 17.49 -9.58 7.49
CA PHE A 23 18.95 -9.66 7.55
C PHE A 23 19.53 -10.26 6.28
N GLU A 24 18.94 -11.33 5.75
CA GLU A 24 19.34 -11.93 4.48
C GLU A 24 19.18 -10.96 3.30
N TYR A 25 18.09 -10.21 3.26
CA TYR A 25 17.89 -9.16 2.27
C TYR A 25 18.95 -8.04 2.38
N ALA A 26 19.32 -7.62 3.60
CA ALA A 26 20.24 -6.51 3.83
C ALA A 26 21.67 -6.78 3.33
N VAL A 27 22.11 -8.04 3.29
CA VAL A 27 23.39 -8.44 2.68
C VAL A 27 23.27 -8.78 1.19
N CYS A 28 22.06 -8.82 0.64
CA CYS A 28 21.86 -9.07 -0.78
C CYS A 28 22.26 -7.83 -1.60
N PRO A 29 23.07 -7.97 -2.66
CA PRO A 29 23.43 -6.85 -3.50
C PRO A 29 22.19 -6.21 -4.13
N ALA A 30 22.17 -4.88 -4.15
CA ALA A 30 21.08 -4.12 -4.76
C ALA A 30 20.88 -4.57 -6.22
N PRO A 31 19.64 -4.70 -6.68
CA PRO A 31 19.37 -5.08 -8.07
C PRO A 31 20.01 -4.05 -9.02
N GLN A 32 20.84 -4.54 -9.94
CA GLN A 32 21.55 -3.73 -10.96
C GLN A 32 20.63 -3.26 -12.11
N VAL A 33 19.33 -3.56 -12.03
CA VAL A 33 18.37 -3.39 -13.12
C VAL A 33 17.21 -2.53 -12.60
N ASP A 34 16.70 -1.65 -13.46
CA ASP A 34 15.53 -0.79 -13.22
C ASP A 34 14.23 -1.63 -13.17
N ILE A 35 14.09 -2.42 -12.10
CA ILE A 35 12.94 -3.30 -11.85
C ILE A 35 11.97 -2.56 -10.92
N SER A 36 10.68 -2.57 -11.25
CA SER A 36 9.67 -1.97 -10.37
C SER A 36 9.68 -2.66 -8.99
N PRO A 37 9.51 -1.91 -7.88
CA PRO A 37 9.51 -2.48 -6.54
C PRO A 37 8.50 -3.63 -6.37
N ILE A 38 7.34 -3.54 -7.02
CA ILE A 38 6.32 -4.60 -7.01
C ILE A 38 6.88 -5.86 -7.64
N GLN A 39 7.43 -5.78 -8.86
CA GLN A 39 8.02 -6.95 -9.54
C GLN A 39 9.18 -7.56 -8.75
N PHE A 40 10.00 -6.72 -8.11
CA PHE A 40 11.12 -7.17 -7.26
C PHE A 40 10.64 -8.06 -6.12
N TRP A 41 9.62 -7.62 -5.38
CA TRP A 41 9.07 -8.38 -4.24
C TRP A 41 8.20 -9.55 -4.70
N THR A 42 7.48 -9.43 -5.81
CA THR A 42 6.71 -10.54 -6.38
C THR A 42 7.62 -11.70 -6.79
N ALA A 43 8.79 -11.42 -7.39
CA ALA A 43 9.74 -12.46 -7.81
C ALA A 43 10.42 -13.19 -6.65
N ARG A 44 10.39 -12.62 -5.43
CA ARG A 44 11.10 -13.14 -4.25
C ARG A 44 10.21 -13.78 -3.20
N TRP A 45 8.93 -14.01 -3.51
CA TRP A 45 8.01 -14.70 -2.62
C TRP A 45 8.50 -16.08 -2.17
N SER A 46 9.24 -16.80 -3.00
CA SER A 46 9.81 -18.10 -2.66
C SER A 46 10.98 -18.01 -1.67
N THR A 47 11.71 -16.89 -1.66
CA THR A 47 12.92 -16.71 -0.86
C THR A 47 12.62 -15.99 0.44
N TRP A 48 11.81 -14.93 0.39
CA TRP A 48 11.44 -14.11 1.54
C TRP A 48 9.91 -13.90 1.56
N PRO A 49 9.13 -14.94 1.88
CA PRO A 49 7.67 -14.88 1.82
C PRO A 49 7.08 -13.82 2.76
N LEU A 50 7.60 -13.70 3.99
CA LEU A 50 7.08 -12.77 4.99
C LEU A 50 7.47 -11.34 4.67
N LEU A 51 8.71 -11.12 4.31
CA LEU A 51 9.22 -9.80 3.96
C LEU A 51 8.56 -9.30 2.66
N SER A 52 8.36 -10.18 1.67
CA SER A 52 7.69 -9.82 0.42
C SER A 52 6.21 -9.48 0.65
N LEU A 53 5.50 -10.24 1.48
CA LEU A 53 4.12 -9.92 1.89
C LEU A 53 4.05 -8.54 2.54
N CYS A 54 4.94 -8.27 3.50
CA CYS A 54 5.00 -6.99 4.18
C CYS A 54 5.33 -5.84 3.24
N ALA A 55 6.36 -5.98 2.42
CA ALA A 55 6.78 -4.97 1.47
C ALA A 55 5.67 -4.63 0.47
N LEU A 56 5.02 -5.64 -0.12
CA LEU A 56 3.90 -5.44 -1.05
C LEU A 56 2.70 -4.78 -0.37
N SER A 57 2.37 -5.15 0.86
CA SER A 57 1.28 -4.55 1.62
C SER A 57 1.55 -3.08 1.93
N ILE A 58 2.78 -2.76 2.34
CA ILE A 58 3.22 -1.37 2.59
C ILE A 58 3.17 -0.56 1.30
N LEU A 59 3.69 -1.10 0.18
CA LEU A 59 3.65 -0.45 -1.13
C LEU A 59 2.20 -0.19 -1.59
N ALA A 60 1.28 -1.14 -1.36
CA ALA A 60 -0.13 -0.97 -1.66
C ALA A 60 -0.78 0.14 -0.82
N ILE A 61 -0.44 0.24 0.48
CA ILE A 61 -0.93 1.32 1.35
C ILE A 61 -0.46 2.69 0.82
N LEU A 62 0.82 2.84 0.48
CA LEU A 62 1.37 4.10 -0.01
C LEU A 62 0.72 4.53 -1.35
N VAL A 63 0.53 3.58 -2.27
CA VAL A 63 -0.18 3.83 -3.53
C VAL A 63 -1.64 4.23 -3.27
N SER A 64 -2.30 3.60 -2.29
CA SER A 64 -3.67 3.96 -1.92
C SER A 64 -3.75 5.40 -1.38
N ARG A 65 -2.83 5.85 -0.53
CA ARG A 65 -2.86 7.20 0.06
C ARG A 65 -2.73 8.29 -1.00
N ALA A 66 -1.77 8.16 -1.91
CA ALA A 66 -1.58 9.13 -2.99
C ALA A 66 -2.81 9.19 -3.94
N ASN A 67 -3.43 8.05 -4.22
CA ASN A 67 -4.65 7.99 -5.03
C ASN A 67 -5.86 8.59 -4.28
N VAL A 68 -5.99 8.30 -2.99
CA VAL A 68 -6.99 8.84 -2.06
C VAL A 68 -6.90 10.36 -1.99
N GLU A 69 -5.71 10.92 -1.78
CA GLU A 69 -5.49 12.36 -1.81
C GLU A 69 -5.83 13.00 -3.16
N ARG A 70 -5.43 12.37 -4.27
CA ARG A 70 -5.76 12.86 -5.61
C ARG A 70 -7.27 12.85 -5.86
N ALA A 71 -8.00 11.82 -5.43
CA ALA A 71 -9.45 11.81 -5.60
C ALA A 71 -10.15 12.76 -4.63
N PHE A 72 -9.70 12.89 -3.37
CA PHE A 72 -10.25 13.90 -2.46
C PHE A 72 -10.02 15.32 -2.98
N SER A 73 -8.87 15.59 -3.62
CA SER A 73 -8.62 16.85 -4.31
C SER A 73 -9.63 17.09 -5.45
N LYS A 74 -9.89 16.07 -6.28
CA LYS A 74 -10.90 16.13 -7.35
C LYS A 74 -12.34 16.27 -6.81
N LEU A 75 -12.68 15.55 -5.74
CA LEU A 75 -13.99 15.61 -5.09
C LEU A 75 -14.20 16.95 -4.37
N ARG A 76 -13.13 17.60 -3.88
CA ARG A 76 -13.19 18.96 -3.33
C ARG A 76 -13.61 20.00 -4.37
N VAL A 77 -13.25 19.80 -5.64
CA VAL A 77 -13.72 20.65 -6.77
C VAL A 77 -15.23 20.48 -7.00
N ILE A 78 -15.76 19.26 -6.80
CA ILE A 78 -17.19 18.98 -6.89
C ILE A 78 -17.94 19.61 -5.70
N ASN A 79 -17.37 19.54 -4.49
CA ASN A 79 -18.01 20.04 -3.28
C ASN A 79 -18.02 21.58 -3.15
N ARG A 80 -17.16 22.30 -3.90
CA ARG A 80 -17.07 23.78 -3.84
C ARG A 80 -17.95 24.54 -4.82
N LYS A 81 -18.61 23.87 -5.78
CA LYS A 81 -19.60 24.56 -6.62
C LYS A 81 -20.91 24.61 -5.85
N GLU A 82 -21.24 25.78 -5.31
CA GLU A 82 -22.45 26.13 -4.51
C GLU A 82 -23.82 25.69 -5.10
N ARG A 83 -23.86 25.03 -6.27
CA ARG A 83 -25.07 24.47 -6.89
C ARG A 83 -25.11 22.94 -6.97
N ALA A 84 -24.06 22.24 -6.52
CA ALA A 84 -23.94 20.77 -6.59
C ALA A 84 -23.44 20.15 -5.27
N ALA A 85 -23.70 20.82 -4.15
CA ALA A 85 -23.35 20.31 -2.82
C ALA A 85 -24.10 19.00 -2.57
N MET A 86 -23.36 17.90 -2.62
CA MET A 86 -23.88 16.57 -2.38
C MET A 86 -23.71 16.25 -0.90
N THR A 87 -24.71 15.63 -0.28
CA THR A 87 -24.63 15.23 1.14
C THR A 87 -23.46 14.27 1.37
N ASP A 88 -22.89 14.27 2.57
CA ASP A 88 -21.72 13.45 2.91
C ASP A 88 -21.93 11.95 2.60
N ALA A 89 -23.14 11.44 2.84
CA ALA A 89 -23.52 10.07 2.53
C ALA A 89 -23.41 9.75 1.03
N ASN A 90 -23.89 10.66 0.17
CA ASN A 90 -23.80 10.49 -1.27
C ASN A 90 -22.36 10.65 -1.76
N MET A 91 -21.56 11.51 -1.13
CA MET A 91 -20.14 11.71 -1.48
C MET A 91 -19.32 10.45 -1.23
N MET A 92 -19.58 9.75 -0.11
CA MET A 92 -18.95 8.46 0.19
C MET A 92 -19.36 7.37 -0.82
N MET A 93 -20.64 7.33 -1.20
CA MET A 93 -21.14 6.41 -2.23
C MET A 93 -20.49 6.68 -3.60
N TYR A 94 -20.33 7.95 -3.99
CA TYR A 94 -19.70 8.32 -5.25
C TYR A 94 -18.20 8.01 -5.26
N ALA A 95 -17.50 8.23 -4.15
CA ALA A 95 -16.11 7.82 -3.99
C ALA A 95 -15.96 6.29 -4.13
N CYS A 96 -16.80 5.51 -3.44
CA CYS A 96 -16.80 4.05 -3.57
C CYS A 96 -17.02 3.59 -5.02
N ILE A 97 -17.99 4.16 -5.75
CA ILE A 97 -18.23 3.80 -7.16
C ILE A 97 -17.04 4.21 -8.03
N TYR A 98 -16.48 5.41 -7.83
CA TYR A 98 -15.34 5.90 -8.61
C TYR A 98 -14.10 5.02 -8.44
N TYR A 99 -13.83 4.53 -7.22
CA TYR A 99 -12.68 3.65 -6.96
C TYR A 99 -12.86 2.23 -7.46
N ASN A 100 -14.09 1.72 -7.51
CA ASN A 100 -14.40 0.34 -7.90
C ASN A 100 -14.79 0.19 -9.39
N LYS A 101 -14.91 1.27 -10.16
CA LYS A 101 -15.18 1.25 -11.60
C LYS A 101 -13.95 0.92 -12.48
N ARG A 102 -12.98 0.19 -11.94
CA ARG A 102 -11.81 -0.26 -12.70
C ARG A 102 -12.08 -1.56 -13.41
#